data_AF-A0A813DY95-F1
#
_entry.id   AF-A0A813DY95-F1
#
_cell.length_a   1.000
_cell.length_b   1.000
_cell.length_c   1.000
_cell.angle_alpha   90.00
_cell.angle_beta   90.00
_cell.angle_gamma   90.00
#
_symmetry.space_group_name_H-M   'P 1'
#
loop_
_entity.id
_entity.type
_entity.pdbx_description
1 polymer ?
#
loop_
_entity_poly.entity_id
_entity_poly.type
_entity_poly.pdbx_seq_one_letter_code
_entity_poly.pdbx_strand_id
1 'polypeptide(L)'
;AAEDAEVAAEPWIAQTQQNLGQLITKPRLLADRLRKPPFRFLFDIAVELARQRGFGVAELFGGEVGAKPAVPNSRDDKVVFLEKWIAAVVAGLPSHAADLAL
;
A
#
# COMPACT_ATOMS: atom_id res chain seq x y z
N ALA A 1 -20.09 -6.47 -23.33
CA ALA A 1 -21.06 -6.23 -22.23
C ALA A 1 -21.65 -7.57 -21.82
N ALA A 2 -20.91 -8.31 -21.00
CA ALA A 2 -21.26 -9.61 -20.40
C ALA A 2 -20.12 -10.16 -19.52
N GLU A 3 -18.89 -9.62 -19.61
CA GLU A 3 -17.76 -10.03 -18.76
C GLU A 3 -17.69 -9.32 -17.39
N ASP A 4 -18.58 -8.36 -17.15
CA ASP A 4 -18.55 -7.49 -15.96
C ASP A 4 -19.34 -8.03 -14.75
N ALA A 5 -19.94 -9.23 -14.82
CA ALA A 5 -21.00 -9.62 -13.88
C ALA A 5 -20.69 -10.77 -12.90
N GLU A 6 -19.64 -11.58 -13.05
CA GLU A 6 -19.56 -12.81 -12.22
C GLU A 6 -18.15 -13.34 -11.93
N VAL A 7 -17.25 -12.45 -11.50
CA VAL A 7 -16.22 -12.88 -10.55
C VAL A 7 -16.68 -12.35 -9.22
N ALA A 8 -17.23 -13.21 -8.35
CA ALA A 8 -17.47 -12.87 -6.96
C ALA A 8 -16.23 -12.11 -6.45
N ALA A 9 -16.39 -10.82 -6.12
CA ALA A 9 -15.27 -9.94 -5.85
C ALA A 9 -14.35 -10.65 -4.86
N GLU A 10 -13.13 -10.96 -5.29
CA GLU A 10 -12.23 -11.81 -4.53
C GLU A 10 -12.19 -11.28 -3.09
N PRO A 11 -12.45 -12.08 -2.04
CA PRO A 11 -12.71 -11.56 -0.71
C PRO A 11 -11.62 -10.61 -0.20
N TRP A 12 -10.37 -10.87 -0.59
CA TRP A 12 -9.21 -10.05 -0.27
C TRP A 12 -9.24 -8.66 -0.95
N ILE A 13 -9.84 -8.52 -2.14
CA ILE A 13 -10.03 -7.21 -2.82
C ILE A 13 -11.00 -6.36 -2.01
N ALA A 14 -12.17 -6.92 -1.67
CA ALA A 14 -13.19 -6.22 -0.90
C ALA A 14 -12.65 -5.83 0.49
N GLN A 15 -11.96 -6.76 1.15
CA GLN A 15 -11.30 -6.52 2.44
C GLN A 15 -10.24 -5.41 2.34
N THR A 16 -9.41 -5.42 1.29
CA THR A 16 -8.40 -4.37 1.07
C THR A 16 -9.05 -3.00 0.83
N GLN A 17 -10.10 -2.95 0.01
CA GLN A 17 -10.86 -1.72 -0.27
C GLN A 17 -11.52 -1.18 1.00
N GLN A 18 -12.14 -2.05 1.80
CA GLN A 18 -12.78 -1.66 3.05
C GLN A 18 -11.77 -1.12 4.06
N ASN A 19 -10.67 -1.84 4.29
CA ASN A 19 -9.69 -1.48 5.30
C ASN A 19 -8.88 -0.24 4.90
N LEU A 20 -8.28 -0.22 3.70
CA LEU A 20 -7.49 0.92 3.25
C LEU A 20 -8.36 2.12 2.87
N GLY A 21 -9.57 1.91 2.33
CA GLY A 21 -10.47 2.99 1.94
C GLY A 21 -11.00 3.82 3.11
N GLN A 22 -10.96 3.29 4.34
CA GLN A 22 -11.22 4.06 5.56
C GLN A 22 -10.03 4.95 5.94
N LEU A 23 -8.81 4.57 5.52
CA LEU A 23 -7.57 5.25 5.89
C LEU A 23 -7.15 6.30 4.86
N ILE A 24 -7.42 6.08 3.57
CA ILE A 24 -7.01 6.95 2.47
C ILE A 24 -8.12 7.13 1.45
N THR A 25 -8.17 8.30 0.81
CA THR A 25 -9.16 8.63 -0.23
C THR A 25 -8.61 8.49 -1.66
N LYS A 26 -7.28 8.49 -1.80
CA LYS A 26 -6.55 8.34 -3.07
C LYS A 26 -5.32 7.46 -2.83
N PRO A 27 -4.83 6.74 -3.86
CA PRO A 27 -5.46 6.50 -5.16
C PRO A 27 -6.73 5.64 -5.05
N ARG A 28 -7.60 5.63 -6.08
CA ARG A 28 -8.77 4.74 -6.11
C ARG A 28 -8.32 3.28 -6.11
N LEU A 29 -8.82 2.50 -5.15
CA LEU A 29 -8.49 1.09 -4.94
C LEU A 29 -9.28 0.17 -5.90
N LEU A 30 -9.10 0.35 -7.21
CA LEU A 30 -9.81 -0.44 -8.23
C LEU A 30 -9.33 -1.91 -8.22
N ALA A 31 -10.24 -2.86 -8.44
CA ALA A 31 -9.93 -4.30 -8.42
C ALA A 31 -8.74 -4.67 -9.32
N ASP A 32 -8.67 -4.15 -10.55
CA ASP A 32 -7.58 -4.47 -11.47
C ASP A 32 -6.22 -3.93 -11.00
N ARG A 33 -6.22 -2.78 -10.31
CA ARG A 33 -5.00 -2.23 -9.69
C ARG A 33 -4.58 -3.03 -8.46
N LEU A 34 -5.52 -3.64 -7.75
CA LEU A 34 -5.22 -4.50 -6.60
C LEU A 34 -4.72 -5.89 -7.03
N ARG A 35 -5.22 -6.42 -8.16
CA ARG A 35 -4.74 -7.68 -8.76
C ARG A 35 -3.32 -7.60 -9.28
N LYS A 36 -3.00 -6.50 -9.98
CA LYS A 36 -1.67 -6.28 -10.57
C LYS A 36 -1.18 -4.87 -10.25
N PRO A 37 -0.79 -4.61 -9.00
CA PRO A 37 -0.43 -3.27 -8.57
C PRO A 37 0.86 -2.80 -9.24
N PRO A 38 0.84 -1.75 -10.07
CA PRO A 38 2.08 -1.13 -10.52
C PRO A 38 2.76 -0.47 -9.32
N PHE A 39 4.09 -0.44 -9.29
CA PHE A 39 4.84 0.15 -8.17
C PHE A 39 4.37 1.57 -7.81
N ARG A 40 4.06 2.40 -8.82
CA ARG A 40 3.57 3.77 -8.60
C ARG A 40 2.27 3.81 -7.78
N PHE A 41 1.37 2.86 -7.99
CA PHE A 41 0.12 2.76 -7.24
C PHE A 41 0.38 2.42 -5.78
N LEU A 42 1.29 1.46 -5.49
CA LEU A 42 1.70 1.12 -4.13
C LEU A 42 2.38 2.32 -3.45
N PHE A 43 3.30 2.99 -4.13
CA PHE A 43 3.97 4.18 -3.61
C PHE A 43 2.98 5.30 -3.29
N ASP A 44 1.98 5.55 -4.16
CA ASP A 44 0.95 6.54 -3.89
C ASP A 44 0.11 6.20 -2.65
N ILE A 45 -0.19 4.92 -2.41
CA ILE A 45 -0.83 4.47 -1.16
C ILE A 45 0.06 4.77 0.05
N ALA A 46 1.36 4.46 -0.01
CA ALA A 46 2.30 4.74 1.08
C ALA A 46 2.38 6.24 1.40
N VAL A 47 2.47 7.08 0.37
CA VAL A 47 2.49 8.54 0.52
C VAL A 47 1.20 9.05 1.19
N GLU A 48 0.04 8.55 0.78
CA GLU A 48 -1.23 9.01 1.34
C GLU A 48 -1.46 8.50 2.77
N LEU A 49 -1.02 7.28 3.10
CA LEU A 49 -0.99 6.81 4.48
C LEU A 49 -0.07 7.67 5.35
N ALA A 50 1.12 8.00 4.85
CA ALA A 50 2.05 8.87 5.56
C ALA A 50 1.49 10.29 5.76
N ARG A 51 0.83 10.86 4.75
CA ARG A 51 0.21 12.20 4.84
C ARG A 51 -1.02 12.25 5.73
N GLN A 52 -1.94 11.29 5.58
CA GLN A 52 -3.24 11.33 6.25
C GLN A 52 -3.20 10.71 7.64
N ARG A 53 -2.27 9.79 7.89
CA ARG A 53 -2.18 8.99 9.13
C ARG A 53 -0.83 9.07 9.83
N GLY A 54 0.18 9.71 9.24
CA GLY A 54 1.53 9.77 9.81
C GLY A 54 2.29 8.44 9.76
N PHE A 55 1.75 7.42 9.09
CA PHE A 55 2.35 6.08 9.07
C PHE A 55 3.62 6.04 8.19
N GLY A 56 4.72 5.52 8.72
CA GLY A 56 5.96 5.27 7.97
C GLY A 56 6.73 6.52 7.54
N VAL A 57 6.42 7.69 8.11
CA VAL A 57 7.05 8.97 7.72
C VAL A 57 8.56 8.95 7.94
N ALA A 58 9.03 8.42 9.07
CA ALA A 58 10.46 8.34 9.37
C ALA A 58 11.16 7.28 8.52
N GLU A 59 10.56 6.09 8.44
CA GLU A 59 11.15 4.89 7.84
C GLU A 59 11.22 4.99 6.30
N LEU A 60 10.19 5.58 5.69
CA LEU A 60 10.05 5.64 4.22
C LEU A 60 10.49 6.97 3.63
N PHE A 61 10.30 8.06 4.36
CA PHE A 61 10.49 9.42 3.83
C PHE A 61 11.50 10.26 4.62
N GLY A 62 12.15 9.70 5.66
CA GLY A 62 13.21 10.37 6.40
C GLY A 62 12.72 11.46 7.36
N GLY A 63 11.44 11.45 7.73
CA GLY A 63 10.86 12.35 8.75
C GLY A 63 9.81 13.33 8.24
N GLU A 64 9.73 13.56 6.92
CA GLU A 64 8.68 14.38 6.32
C GLU A 64 8.28 13.90 4.93
N VAL A 65 7.01 14.11 4.56
CA VAL A 65 6.51 13.79 3.22
C VAL A 65 6.42 15.07 2.40
N GLY A 66 7.41 15.30 1.53
CA GLY A 66 7.42 16.48 0.66
C GLY A 66 6.20 16.60 -0.24
N ALA A 67 5.98 17.80 -0.80
CA ALA A 67 4.88 18.06 -1.74
C ALA A 67 4.91 17.12 -2.97
N LYS A 68 6.12 16.79 -3.44
CA LYS A 68 6.38 15.83 -4.51
C LYS A 68 7.42 14.80 -4.04
N PRO A 69 6.99 13.71 -3.37
CA PRO A 69 7.89 12.67 -2.91
C PRO A 69 8.65 12.04 -4.07
N ALA A 70 9.95 11.81 -3.89
CA ALA A 70 10.79 11.18 -4.89
C ALA A 70 10.38 9.71 -5.06
N VAL A 71 9.92 9.36 -6.27
CA VAL A 71 9.52 7.99 -6.59
C VAL A 71 10.77 7.16 -6.90
N PRO A 72 10.98 6.01 -6.26
CA PRO A 72 12.04 5.07 -6.63
C PRO A 72 11.98 4.69 -8.10
N ASN A 73 13.11 4.85 -8.80
CA ASN A 73 13.19 4.69 -10.26
C ASN A 73 13.81 3.35 -10.68
N SER A 74 14.92 2.96 -10.05
CA SER A 74 15.58 1.68 -10.33
C SER A 74 14.80 0.50 -9.73
N ARG A 75 15.05 -0.71 -10.21
CA ARG A 75 14.48 -1.93 -9.63
C ARG A 75 14.89 -2.07 -8.16
N ASP A 76 16.16 -1.83 -7.86
CA ASP A 76 16.71 -2.08 -6.53
C ASP A 76 16.17 -1.04 -5.52
N ASP A 77 16.05 0.23 -5.91
CA ASP A 77 15.42 1.25 -5.05
C ASP A 77 13.95 0.91 -4.74
N LYS A 78 13.23 0.33 -5.71
CA LYS A 78 11.83 -0.10 -5.51
C LYS A 78 11.75 -1.26 -4.53
N VAL A 79 12.67 -2.23 -4.62
CA VAL A 79 12.75 -3.35 -3.68
C VAL A 79 13.05 -2.83 -2.28
N VAL A 80 14.07 -1.98 -2.12
CA VAL A 80 14.43 -1.38 -0.83
C VAL A 80 13.27 -0.59 -0.22
N PHE A 81 12.52 0.16 -1.03
CA PHE A 81 11.34 0.88 -0.56
C PHE A 81 10.26 -0.08 -0.03
N LEU A 82 9.96 -1.15 -0.75
CA LEU A 82 8.95 -2.14 -0.34
C LEU A 82 9.38 -2.90 0.92
N GLU A 83 10.65 -3.27 1.03
CA GLU A 83 11.21 -3.93 2.22
C GLU A 83 11.09 -3.05 3.47
N LYS A 84 11.43 -1.76 3.35
CA LYS A 84 11.26 -0.79 4.45
C LYS A 84 9.79 -0.64 4.85
N TRP A 85 8.88 -0.65 3.88
CA TRP A 85 7.46 -0.50 4.17
C TRP A 85 6.90 -1.75 4.86
N ILE A 86 7.27 -2.94 4.41
CA ILE A 86 6.92 -4.19 5.09
C ILE A 86 7.48 -4.17 6.52
N ALA A 87 8.74 -3.77 6.71
CA ALA A 87 9.35 -3.67 8.04
C ALA A 87 8.59 -2.69 8.96
N ALA A 88 8.17 -1.53 8.45
CA ALA A 88 7.37 -0.57 9.21
C ALA A 88 6.01 -1.14 9.61
N VAL A 89 5.36 -1.92 8.73
CA VAL A 89 4.10 -2.60 9.05
C VAL A 89 4.33 -3.67 10.13
N VAL A 90 5.34 -4.52 9.97
CA VAL A 90 5.65 -5.58 10.94
C VAL A 90 5.99 -5.01 12.31
N ALA A 91 6.76 -3.92 12.37
CA ALA A 91 7.10 -3.24 13.63
C ALA A 91 5.87 -2.61 14.31
N GLY A 92 4.86 -2.21 13.54
CA GLY A 92 3.61 -1.65 14.05
C GLY A 92 2.55 -2.69 14.44
N LEU A 93 2.73 -3.96 14.07
CA LEU A 93 1.83 -5.03 14.45
C LEU A 93 2.17 -5.55 15.85
N PRO A 94 1.18 -5.88 16.70
CA PRO A 94 1.45 -6.57 17.95
C PRO A 94 2.13 -7.91 17.68
N SER A 95 3.12 -8.25 18.52
CA SER A 95 4.08 -9.37 18.41
C SER A 95 3.49 -10.79 18.35
N HIS A 96 2.17 -10.94 18.18
CA HIS A 96 1.47 -12.21 18.00
C HIS A 96 0.79 -12.34 16.62
N ALA A 97 0.98 -11.40 15.70
CA ALA A 97 0.58 -11.57 14.30
C ALA A 97 1.59 -12.45 13.51
N ALA A 98 2.06 -13.53 14.13
CA ALA A 98 3.06 -14.45 13.59
C ALA A 98 2.54 -15.34 12.44
N ASP A 99 1.31 -15.12 11.96
CA ASP A 99 0.69 -15.90 10.88
C ASP A 99 0.75 -15.21 9.50
N LEU A 100 1.65 -14.24 9.31
CA LEU A 100 2.07 -13.85 7.96
C LEU A 100 3.18 -14.81 7.48
N ALA A 101 2.84 -16.09 7.37
CA ALA A 101 3.61 -17.04 6.58
C ALA A 101 3.40 -16.68 5.10
N LEU A 102 4.37 -15.96 4.53
CA LEU A 102 4.61 -15.93 3.09
C LEU A 102 5.22 -17.26 2.63
#